data_AF-A0A7V1KNS0-F1
#
_entry.id   AF-A0A7V1KNS0-F1
#
_cell.length_a   1.000
_cell.length_b   1.000
_cell.length_c   1.000
_cell.angle_alpha   90.00
_cell.angle_beta   90.00
_cell.angle_gamma   90.00
#
_symmetry.space_group_name_H-M   'P 1'
#
loop_
_entity.id
_entity.type
_entity.pdbx_description
1 polymer ?
#
loop_
_entity_poly.entity_id
_entity_poly.type
_entity_poly.pdbx_seq_one_letter_code
_entity_poly.pdbx_strand_id
1 'polypeptide(L)' 'MKRSRRYRELVATLDRQRVYPVREAIELMKRLATAKFPETAEAAFKLGVNPSQHMVRGSVSLPHGT' A
#
# COMPACT_ATOMS: atom_id res chain seq x y z
N MET A 1 -0.44 -19.69 -3.59
CA MET A 1 0.87 -19.08 -3.31
C MET A 1 1.24 -19.26 -1.83
N LYS A 2 2.34 -19.94 -1.53
CA LYS A 2 2.81 -20.13 -0.15
C LYS A 2 3.52 -18.86 0.30
N ARG A 3 2.96 -18.17 1.31
CA ARG A 3 3.53 -16.92 1.83
C ARG A 3 4.55 -17.20 2.94
N SER A 4 5.56 -16.33 3.08
CA SER A 4 6.60 -16.48 4.10
C SER A 4 6.00 -16.40 5.52
N ARG A 5 6.72 -16.94 6.51
CA ARG A 5 6.29 -16.90 7.92
C ARG A 5 6.13 -15.45 8.39
N ARG A 6 7.13 -14.61 8.15
CA ARG A 6 7.12 -13.18 8.46
C ARG A 6 5.90 -12.45 7.88
N TYR A 7 5.57 -12.71 6.61
CA TYR A 7 4.40 -12.10 5.98
C TYR A 7 3.10 -12.46 6.72
N ARG A 8 2.93 -13.73 7.11
CA ARG A 8 1.72 -14.19 7.80
C ARG A 8 1.56 -13.53 9.18
N GLU A 9 2.66 -13.37 9.91
CA GLU A 9 2.67 -12.70 11.21
C GLU A 9 2.28 -11.21 11.08
N LEU A 10 2.82 -10.51 10.08
CA LEU A 10 2.49 -9.10 9.81
C LEU A 10 1.06 -8.88 9.31
N VAL A 11 0.48 -9.82 8.57
CA VAL A 11 -0.92 -9.72 8.14
C VAL A 11 -1.89 -10.04 9.28
N ALA A 12 -1.49 -10.86 10.25
CA ALA A 12 -2.33 -11.17 11.41
C ALA A 12 -2.54 -9.97 12.34
N THR A 13 -1.61 -9.01 12.35
CA THR A 13 -1.74 -7.77 13.15
C THR A 13 -2.59 -6.69 12.47
N LEU A 14 -3.02 -6.91 11.22
CA LEU A 14 -3.82 -5.98 10.43
C LEU A 14 -5.29 -6.41 10.41
N ASP A 15 -6.19 -5.48 10.70
CA ASP A 15 -7.61 -5.68 10.47
C ASP A 15 -7.94 -5.29 9.02
N ARG A 16 -8.35 -6.26 8.21
CA ARG A 16 -8.61 -6.05 6.78
C ARG A 16 -9.99 -5.46 6.50
N GLN A 17 -10.90 -5.45 7.48
CA GLN A 17 -12.24 -4.90 7.34
C GLN A 17 -12.32 -3.44 7.81
N ARG A 18 -11.37 -3.02 8.65
CA ARG A 18 -11.30 -1.65 9.16
C ARG A 18 -10.80 -0.69 8.08
N VAL A 19 -11.51 0.44 7.95
CA VAL A 19 -11.06 1.58 7.14
C VAL A 19 -10.17 2.46 8.02
N TYR A 20 -8.88 2.50 7.70
CA TYR A 20 -7.91 3.32 8.42
C TYR A 20 -7.85 4.74 7.84
N PRO A 21 -7.86 5.79 8.68
CA PRO A 21 -7.55 7.14 8.23
C PRO A 21 -6.09 7.24 7.79
N VAL A 22 -5.80 8.16 6.85
CA VAL A 22 -4.50 8.26 6.16
C VAL A 22 -3.31 8.31 7.13
N ARG A 23 -3.40 9.11 8.20
CA ARG A 23 -2.32 9.23 9.20
C ARG A 23 -2.05 7.90 9.91
N GLU A 24 -3.11 7.21 10.37
CA GLU A 24 -2.98 5.91 11.05
C GLU A 24 -2.44 4.85 10.10
N ALA A 25 -2.88 4.85 8.84
CA ALA A 25 -2.38 3.95 7.82
C ALA A 25 -0.87 4.13 7.56
N ILE A 26 -0.37 5.37 7.51
CA ILE A 26 1.06 5.66 7.32
C ILE A 26 1.88 5.20 8.53
N GLU A 27 1.40 5.45 9.76
CA GLU A 27 2.09 4.98 10.97
C GLU A 27 2.14 3.46 11.04
N LEU A 28 1.04 2.79 10.71
CA LEU A 28 0.96 1.33 10.64
C LEU A 28 1.92 0.78 9.57
N MET A 29 1.93 1.38 8.38
CA MET A 29 2.84 1.00 7.29
C MET A 29 4.31 1.04 7.73
N LYS A 30 4.72 2.13 8.41
CA LYS A 30 6.10 2.26 8.94
C LYS A 30 6.44 1.21 10.00
N ARG A 31 5.47 0.78 10.81
CA ARG A 31 5.67 -0.30 11.79
C ARG A 31 5.79 -1.68 11.15
N LEU A 32 5.15 -1.88 10.00
CA LEU A 32 5.17 -3.16 9.27
C LEU A 32 6.41 -3.29 8.37
N ALA A 33 7.08 -2.19 8.05
CA ALA A 33 8.36 -2.15 7.32
C ALA A 33 9.48 -2.76 8.19
N THR A 34 9.68 -4.06 8.03
CA THR A 34 10.62 -4.88 8.83
C THR A 34 11.78 -5.42 8.01
N ALA A 35 11.92 -4.99 6.75
CA ALA A 35 13.06 -5.31 5.93
C ALA A 35 14.30 -4.51 6.35
N LYS A 36 15.48 -5.03 6.01
CA LYS A 36 16.78 -4.41 6.35
C LYS A 36 17.24 -3.39 5.30
N PHE A 37 16.35 -2.94 4.43
CA PHE A 37 16.63 -2.02 3.32
C PHE A 37 15.54 -0.95 3.26
N PRO A 38 15.77 0.20 2.59
CA PRO A 38 14.75 1.23 2.44
C PRO A 38 13.59 0.69 1.58
N GLU A 39 12.44 0.46 2.21
CA GLU A 39 11.24 -0.05 1.55
C GLU A 39 10.51 1.05 0.77
N THR A 40 9.93 0.69 -0.38
CA THR A 40 9.09 1.59 -1.18
C THR A 40 7.64 1.53 -0.70
N ALA A 41 7.04 2.69 -0.47
CA ALA A 41 5.60 2.78 -0.20
C ALA A 41 4.82 2.82 -1.51
N GLU A 42 3.82 1.94 -1.64
CA GLU A 42 2.91 1.90 -2.78
C GLU A 42 1.46 2.11 -2.34
N ALA A 43 0.66 2.74 -3.18
CA ALA A 43 -0.77 2.93 -2.96
C ALA A 43 -1.55 2.30 -4.12
N ALA A 44 -2.45 1.37 -3.79
CA ALA A 44 -3.31 0.70 -4.76
C ALA A 44 -4.70 1.30 -4.75
N PHE A 45 -5.16 1.80 -5.90
CA PHE A 45 -6.49 2.38 -6.07
C PHE A 45 -7.30 1.52 -7.03
N LYS A 46 -8.49 1.10 -6.61
CA LYS A 46 -9.44 0.43 -7.51
C LYS A 46 -10.26 1.51 -8.22
N LEU A 47 -9.92 1.79 -9.47
CA LEU A 47 -10.67 2.71 -10.31
C LEU A 47 -11.92 2.00 -10.84
N GLY A 48 -13.08 2.64 -10.74
CA GLY A 48 -14.37 2.10 -11.24
C GLY A 48 -14.55 2.23 -12.76
N VAL A 49 -13.46 2.35 -13.52
CA VAL A 49 -13.48 2.57 -14.96
C VAL A 49 -13.27 1.25 -15.71
N ASN A 50 -13.90 1.11 -16.87
CA ASN A 50 -13.66 -0.02 -17.76
C ASN A 50 -12.36 0.22 -18.56
N PRO A 51 -11.30 -0.59 -18.35
CA PRO A 51 -9.98 -0.35 -18.95
C PRO A 51 -9.98 -0.34 -20.49
N SER A 52 -10.95 -1.01 -21.12
CA SER A 52 -11.02 -1.12 -22.59
C SER A 52 -11.49 0.16 -23.28
N GLN A 53 -12.22 1.03 -22.59
CA GLN A 53 -12.76 2.27 -23.18
C GLN A 53 -12.07 3.53 -22.64
N HIS A 54 -11.59 3.50 -21.40
CA HIS A 54 -11.01 4.66 -20.73
C HIS A 54 -9.73 4.29 -19.99
N MET A 55 -8.60 4.38 -20.70
CA MET A 55 -7.28 4.24 -20.10
C MET A 55 -6.90 5.53 -19.39
N VAL A 56 -6.70 5.47 -18.08
CA VAL A 56 -6.20 6.60 -17.28
C VAL A 56 -4.68 6.51 -17.21
N ARG A 57 -3.98 7.44 -17.89
CA ARG A 57 -2.52 7.55 -17.83
C ARG A 57 -2.15 9.01 -17.55
N GLY A 58 -1.45 9.22 -16.45
CA GLY A 58 -0.98 10.55 -16.05
C GLY A 58 0.21 10.43 -15.12
N SER A 59 0.99 11.50 -15.03
CA SER A 59 2.08 11.64 -14.07
C SER A 59 1.72 12.77 -13.12
N VAL A 60 2.04 12.59 -11.84
CA VAL A 60 1.87 13.61 -10.81
C VAL A 60 3.21 13.87 -10.16
N SER A 61 3.53 15.15 -9.96
CA SER A 61 4.71 15.53 -9.18
C SER A 61 4.37 15.45 -7.69
N LEU A 62 5.17 14.71 -6.93
CA LEU A 62 4.99 14.58 -5.48
C LEU A 62 5.78 15.67 -4.77
N PRO A 63 5.19 16.37 -3.78
CA PRO A 63 5.87 17.47 -3.08
C PRO A 63 7.07 17.04 -2.22
N HIS A 64 7.20 15.74 -1.94
CA HIS A 64 8.24 15.19 -1.05
C HIS A 64 9.03 14.04 -1.70
N GLY A 65 9.17 14.06 -3.03
CA GLY A 65 9.97 13.10 -3.77
C GLY A 65 10.28 13.67 -5.14
N THR A 66 11.51 14.12 -5.32
CA THR A 66 12.05 14.54 -6.62
C THR A 66 12.79 13.38 -7.26
#